data_AF-A0A850X3V0-F1
#
_entry.id   AF-A0A850X3V0-F1
#
_cell.length_a   1.000
_cell.length_b   1.000
_cell.length_c   1.000
_cell.angle_alpha   90.00
_cell.angle_beta   90.00
_cell.angle_gamma   90.00
#
_symmetry.space_group_name_H-M   'P 1'
#
loop_
_entity.id
_entity.type
_entity.pdbx_description
1 polymer ?
#
loop_
_entity_poly.entity_id
_entity_poly.type
_entity_poly.pdbx_seq_one_letter_code
_entity_poly.pdbx_strand_id
1 'polypeptide(L)'
;MERFMAMFNKNKNKDPPPPKLLDLAGQLCQDLQNSSPGLEELVGAVMGCKQKMHFLTNIHVVRACVFVHLRNGQHDAACRLLEHCRVEEKDELVQLWHEIHYRRFMEQHRTDFLTPLQKFRCRKRNPPPVSLCPEGLKNRNYSDEVRQQLHRFAAEVTANPNKEQRVG
;
A
#
# COMPACT_ATOMS: atom_id res chain seq x y z
N MET A 1 -23.70 -11.36 2.43
CA MET A 1 -24.12 -9.95 2.42
C MET A 1 -25.22 -9.64 3.44
N GLU A 2 -26.40 -10.26 3.36
CA GLU A 2 -27.58 -9.90 4.19
C GLU A 2 -27.33 -9.86 5.71
N ARG A 3 -26.69 -10.91 6.25
CA ARG A 3 -26.32 -10.98 7.67
C ARG A 3 -25.44 -9.82 8.12
N PHE A 4 -24.52 -9.40 7.26
CA PHE A 4 -23.66 -8.26 7.53
C PHE A 4 -24.48 -6.98 7.53
N MET A 5 -25.30 -6.74 6.50
CA MET A 5 -26.12 -5.52 6.41
C MET A 5 -27.08 -5.38 7.60
N ALA A 6 -27.69 -6.46 8.06
CA ALA A 6 -28.53 -6.46 9.26
C ALA A 6 -27.74 -6.07 10.52
N MET A 7 -26.54 -6.66 10.70
CA MET A 7 -25.67 -6.34 11.83
C MET A 7 -25.13 -4.91 11.75
N PHE A 8 -24.75 -4.45 10.57
CA PHE A 8 -24.26 -3.12 10.30
C PHE A 8 -25.32 -2.07 10.64
N ASN A 9 -26.55 -2.24 10.13
CA ASN A 9 -27.66 -1.33 10.42
C ASN A 9 -27.99 -1.27 11.93
N LYS A 10 -27.95 -2.43 12.63
CA LYS A 10 -28.16 -2.48 14.08
C LYS A 10 -27.09 -1.73 14.89
N ASN A 11 -25.87 -1.60 14.37
CA ASN A 11 -24.75 -1.01 15.09
C ASN A 11 -24.25 0.32 14.47
N LYS A 12 -25.00 0.90 13.52
CA LYS A 12 -24.61 2.10 12.76
C LYS A 12 -24.22 3.33 13.61
N ASN A 13 -24.70 3.39 14.85
CA ASN A 13 -24.44 4.48 15.79
C ASN A 13 -23.49 4.09 16.95
N LYS A 14 -23.03 2.83 17.04
CA LYS A 14 -22.16 2.38 18.13
C LYS A 14 -20.70 2.63 17.82
N ASP A 15 -20.05 3.47 18.60
CA ASP A 15 -18.64 3.82 18.42
C ASP A 15 -17.83 3.39 19.66
N PRO A 16 -16.89 2.43 19.56
CA PRO A 16 -16.49 1.71 18.35
C PRO A 16 -17.50 0.63 17.90
N PRO A 17 -17.52 0.26 16.60
CA PRO A 17 -18.30 -0.87 16.13
C PRO A 17 -17.84 -2.20 16.75
N PRO A 18 -18.73 -3.20 16.88
CA PRO A 18 -18.37 -4.50 17.44
C PRO A 18 -17.24 -5.17 16.65
N PRO A 19 -16.23 -5.80 17.29
CA PRO A 19 -15.13 -6.48 16.59
C PRO A 19 -15.62 -7.51 15.56
N LYS A 20 -16.64 -8.30 15.93
CA LYS A 20 -17.28 -9.28 15.03
C LYS A 20 -17.82 -8.67 13.72
N LEU A 21 -18.24 -7.40 13.75
CA LEU A 21 -18.69 -6.70 12.55
C LEU A 21 -17.50 -6.33 11.66
N LEU A 22 -16.37 -5.93 12.25
CA LEU A 22 -15.12 -5.63 11.54
C LEU A 22 -14.54 -6.89 10.88
N ASP A 23 -14.49 -8.00 11.63
CA ASP A 23 -14.03 -9.29 11.11
C ASP A 23 -14.89 -9.77 9.94
N LEU A 24 -16.22 -9.64 10.08
CA LEU A 24 -17.15 -10.02 9.02
C LEU A 24 -17.01 -9.13 7.77
N ALA A 25 -16.72 -7.84 7.94
CA ALA A 25 -16.43 -6.95 6.81
C ALA A 25 -15.16 -7.41 6.07
N GLY A 26 -14.09 -7.72 6.80
CA GLY A 26 -12.83 -8.23 6.23
C GLY A 26 -13.05 -9.52 5.45
N GLN A 27 -13.76 -10.49 6.03
CA GLN A 27 -14.09 -11.76 5.37
C GLN A 27 -14.90 -11.53 4.08
N LEU A 28 -15.96 -10.72 4.15
CA LEU A 28 -16.78 -10.44 2.96
C LEU A 28 -16.00 -9.71 1.87
N CYS A 29 -15.07 -8.82 2.23
CA CYS A 29 -14.19 -8.16 1.27
C CYS A 29 -13.29 -9.15 0.52
N GLN A 30 -12.83 -10.22 1.19
CA GLN A 30 -12.09 -11.29 0.54
C GLN A 30 -13.00 -12.14 -0.36
N ASP A 31 -14.13 -12.60 0.19
CA ASP A 31 -15.06 -13.47 -0.52
C ASP A 31 -15.61 -12.81 -1.80
N LEU A 32 -15.86 -11.49 -1.74
CA LEU A 32 -16.43 -10.72 -2.84
C LEU A 32 -15.38 -10.10 -3.77
N GLN A 33 -14.08 -10.37 -3.59
CA GLN A 33 -13.03 -9.72 -4.39
C GLN A 33 -13.23 -9.88 -5.91
N ASN A 34 -13.81 -11.00 -6.34
CA ASN A 34 -14.10 -11.29 -7.74
C ASN A 34 -15.50 -10.80 -8.20
N SER A 35 -16.38 -10.37 -7.29
CA SER A 35 -17.74 -9.92 -7.58
C SER A 35 -17.84 -8.39 -7.56
N SER A 36 -17.93 -7.74 -8.72
CA SER A 36 -17.96 -6.26 -8.78
C SER A 36 -19.14 -5.63 -8.05
N PRO A 37 -20.41 -6.01 -8.33
CA PRO A 37 -21.55 -5.31 -7.73
C PRO A 37 -21.60 -5.47 -6.21
N GLY A 38 -21.33 -6.69 -5.70
CA GLY A 38 -21.35 -6.96 -4.27
C GLY A 38 -20.21 -6.28 -3.53
N LEU A 39 -19.01 -6.22 -4.12
CA LEU A 39 -17.88 -5.54 -3.50
C LEU A 39 -18.09 -4.03 -3.45
N GLU A 40 -18.61 -3.43 -4.53
CA GLU A 40 -18.94 -2.01 -4.59
C GLU A 40 -20.03 -1.62 -3.58
N GLU A 41 -21.07 -2.44 -3.43
CA GLU A 41 -22.12 -2.24 -2.43
C GLU A 41 -21.54 -2.26 -1.00
N LEU A 42 -20.72 -3.26 -0.69
CA LEU A 42 -20.08 -3.39 0.62
C LEU A 42 -19.15 -2.21 0.91
N VAL A 43 -18.26 -1.87 -0.03
CA VAL A 43 -17.32 -0.74 0.10
C VAL A 43 -18.10 0.57 0.24
N GLY A 44 -19.15 0.77 -0.55
CA GLY A 44 -20.02 1.95 -0.45
C GLY A 44 -20.67 2.08 0.92
N ALA A 45 -21.20 1.00 1.47
CA ALA A 45 -21.79 0.99 2.80
C ALA A 45 -20.76 1.30 3.91
N VAL A 46 -19.59 0.65 3.85
CA VAL A 46 -18.50 0.85 4.83
C VAL A 46 -17.93 2.27 4.77
N MET A 47 -17.63 2.76 3.56
CA MET A 47 -17.03 4.08 3.38
C MET A 47 -18.02 5.23 3.61
N GLY A 48 -19.32 4.98 3.44
CA GLY A 48 -20.40 5.94 3.70
C GLY A 48 -20.77 6.10 5.18
N CYS A 49 -20.17 5.34 6.10
CA CYS A 49 -20.53 5.39 7.52
C CYS A 49 -19.61 6.30 8.34
N LYS A 50 -20.12 6.76 9.49
CA LYS A 50 -19.36 7.61 10.43
C LYS A 50 -18.12 6.91 10.99
N GLN A 51 -18.20 5.59 11.14
CA GLN A 51 -17.17 4.76 11.77
C GLN A 51 -16.15 4.19 10.78
N LYS A 52 -16.10 4.71 9.54
CA LYS A 52 -15.23 4.20 8.47
C LYS A 52 -13.78 3.99 8.89
N MET A 53 -13.24 4.83 9.79
CA MET A 53 -11.86 4.72 10.27
C MET A 53 -11.60 3.42 11.04
N HIS A 54 -12.61 2.84 11.69
CA HIS A 54 -12.50 1.53 12.35
C HIS A 54 -12.46 0.37 11.35
N PHE A 55 -13.11 0.51 10.19
CA PHE A 55 -13.04 -0.49 9.13
C PHE A 55 -11.70 -0.42 8.38
N LEU A 56 -11.11 0.78 8.28
CA LEU A 56 -9.80 1.03 7.68
C LEU A 56 -8.60 0.60 8.58
N THR A 57 -8.85 -0.19 9.62
CA THR A 57 -7.81 -0.94 10.34
C THR A 57 -7.65 -2.36 9.79
N ASN A 58 -8.58 -2.85 8.97
CA ASN A 58 -8.52 -4.18 8.37
C ASN A 58 -7.97 -4.09 6.93
N ILE A 59 -6.87 -4.80 6.68
CA ILE A 59 -6.19 -4.77 5.37
C ILE A 59 -7.06 -5.25 4.21
N HIS A 60 -7.96 -6.22 4.42
CA HIS A 60 -8.84 -6.72 3.37
C HIS A 60 -9.90 -5.70 2.97
N VAL A 61 -10.39 -4.92 3.95
CA VAL A 61 -11.28 -3.78 3.67
C VAL A 61 -10.54 -2.71 2.89
N VAL A 62 -9.31 -2.37 3.29
CA VAL A 62 -8.48 -1.38 2.56
C VAL A 62 -8.20 -1.85 1.13
N ARG A 63 -7.82 -3.11 0.93
CA ARG A 63 -7.62 -3.73 -0.39
C ARG A 63 -8.88 -3.63 -1.26
N ALA A 64 -10.04 -3.95 -0.72
CA ALA A 64 -11.32 -3.84 -1.42
C ALA A 64 -11.61 -2.38 -1.83
N CYS A 65 -11.41 -1.43 -0.93
CA CYS A 65 -11.62 0.00 -1.21
C CYS A 65 -10.68 0.49 -2.33
N VAL A 66 -9.39 0.15 -2.26
CA VAL A 66 -8.41 0.48 -3.31
C VAL A 66 -8.85 -0.10 -4.65
N PHE A 67 -9.26 -1.37 -4.67
CA PHE A 67 -9.66 -2.04 -5.89
C PHE A 67 -10.91 -1.44 -6.54
N VAL A 68 -11.91 -1.09 -5.74
CA VAL A 68 -13.11 -0.35 -6.21
C VAL A 68 -12.71 1.00 -6.79
N HIS A 69 -11.83 1.76 -6.12
CA HIS A 69 -11.33 3.02 -6.67
C HIS A 69 -10.57 2.85 -7.99
N LEU A 70 -9.73 1.80 -8.11
CA LEU A 70 -9.00 1.51 -9.35
C LEU A 70 -9.94 1.15 -10.50
N ARG A 71 -10.97 0.34 -10.27
CA ARG A 71 -12.00 0.04 -11.28
C ARG A 71 -12.71 1.30 -11.80
N ASN A 72 -12.89 2.28 -10.92
CA ASN A 72 -13.53 3.56 -11.24
C ASN A 72 -12.54 4.61 -11.80
N GLY A 73 -11.28 4.26 -12.02
CA GLY A 73 -10.24 5.19 -12.47
C GLY A 73 -9.82 6.25 -11.42
N GLN A 74 -10.26 6.10 -10.17
CA GLN A 74 -10.09 7.06 -9.07
C GLN A 74 -8.75 6.87 -8.34
N HIS A 75 -7.65 6.92 -9.09
CA HIS A 75 -6.29 6.67 -8.56
C HIS A 75 -5.92 7.58 -7.38
N ASP A 76 -6.22 8.88 -7.47
CA ASP A 76 -5.86 9.83 -6.41
C ASP A 76 -6.67 9.57 -5.12
N ALA A 77 -7.91 9.05 -5.24
CA ALA A 77 -8.69 8.65 -4.08
C ALA A 77 -8.10 7.39 -3.42
N ALA A 78 -7.62 6.43 -4.21
CA ALA A 78 -6.94 5.24 -3.71
C ALA A 78 -5.63 5.60 -2.98
N CYS A 79 -4.82 6.52 -3.51
CA CYS A 79 -3.61 7.02 -2.83
C CYS A 79 -3.95 7.68 -1.49
N ARG A 80 -4.92 8.60 -1.48
CA ARG A 80 -5.38 9.27 -0.25
C ARG A 80 -5.90 8.28 0.79
N LEU A 81 -6.59 7.21 0.37
CA LEU A 81 -7.05 6.17 1.28
C LEU A 81 -5.88 5.49 1.99
N LEU A 82 -4.85 5.09 1.25
CA LEU A 82 -3.67 4.43 1.81
C LEU A 82 -2.91 5.35 2.78
N GLU A 83 -2.80 6.64 2.46
CA GLU A 83 -2.10 7.62 3.31
C GLU A 83 -2.72 7.78 4.70
N HIS A 84 -4.03 7.52 4.85
CA HIS A 84 -4.79 7.78 6.08
C HIS A 84 -5.30 6.50 6.77
N CYS A 85 -5.05 5.32 6.20
CA CYS A 85 -5.47 4.07 6.82
C CYS A 85 -4.62 3.73 8.06
N ARG A 86 -5.18 2.93 8.97
CA ARG A 86 -4.55 2.56 10.25
C ARG A 86 -4.24 1.07 10.30
N VAL A 87 -3.74 0.55 9.19
CA VAL A 87 -3.36 -0.86 9.03
C VAL A 87 -1.90 -1.02 9.46
N GLU A 88 -1.61 -2.11 10.18
CA GLU A 88 -0.29 -2.42 10.71
C GLU A 88 0.61 -3.08 9.65
N GLU A 89 0.03 -3.83 8.72
CA GLU A 89 0.70 -4.55 7.63
C GLU A 89 1.26 -3.60 6.55
N LYS A 90 2.30 -2.83 6.90
CA LYS A 90 2.90 -1.80 6.03
C LYS A 90 3.38 -2.32 4.69
N ASP A 91 3.97 -3.52 4.65
CA ASP A 91 4.45 -4.13 3.41
C ASP A 91 3.32 -4.36 2.39
N GLU A 92 2.13 -4.76 2.85
CA GLU A 92 0.98 -4.94 1.95
C GLU A 92 0.46 -3.60 1.42
N LEU A 93 0.47 -2.55 2.26
CA LEU A 93 0.08 -1.21 1.82
C LEU A 93 1.05 -0.64 0.79
N VAL A 94 2.35 -0.88 0.95
CA VAL A 94 3.37 -0.50 -0.03
C VAL A 94 3.15 -1.23 -1.36
N GLN A 95 2.77 -2.51 -1.34
CA GLN A 95 2.42 -3.23 -2.56
C GLN A 95 1.19 -2.61 -3.25
N LEU A 96 0.15 -2.23 -2.50
CA LEU A 96 -1.03 -1.56 -3.05
C LEU A 96 -0.69 -0.20 -3.64
N TRP A 97 0.17 0.57 -2.99
CA TRP A 97 0.68 1.84 -3.52
C TRP A 97 1.31 1.63 -4.90
N HIS A 98 2.18 0.63 -5.03
CA HIS A 98 2.80 0.29 -6.30
C HIS A 98 1.77 -0.13 -7.36
N GLU A 99 0.79 -0.95 -7.00
CA GLU A 99 -0.26 -1.39 -7.93
C GLU A 99 -1.09 -0.21 -8.46
N ILE A 100 -1.45 0.75 -7.59
CA ILE A 100 -2.17 1.96 -8.01
C ILE A 100 -1.40 2.73 -9.10
N HIS A 101 -0.10 2.93 -8.89
CA HIS A 101 0.73 3.64 -9.85
C HIS A 101 1.01 2.84 -11.12
N TYR A 102 1.08 1.50 -11.03
CA TYR A 102 1.17 0.66 -12.22
C TYR A 102 -0.09 0.74 -13.07
N ARG A 103 -1.27 0.64 -12.44
CA ARG A 103 -2.57 0.78 -13.12
C ARG A 103 -2.71 2.12 -13.82
N ARG A 104 -2.41 3.21 -13.11
CA ARG A 104 -2.39 4.56 -13.69
C ARG A 104 -1.47 4.67 -14.90
N PHE A 105 -0.27 4.11 -14.82
CA PHE A 105 0.69 4.14 -15.94
C PHE A 105 0.20 3.29 -17.13
N MET A 106 -0.33 2.10 -16.86
CA MET A 106 -0.90 1.19 -17.86
C MET A 106 -2.03 1.86 -18.63
N GLU A 107 -2.95 2.54 -17.94
CA GLU A 107 -4.03 3.32 -18.56
C GLU A 107 -3.51 4.48 -19.42
N GLN A 108 -2.58 5.28 -18.90
CA GLN A 108 -2.00 6.42 -19.63
C GLN A 108 -1.30 5.99 -20.92
N HIS A 109 -0.65 4.84 -20.90
CA HIS A 109 0.10 4.31 -22.05
C HIS A 109 -0.66 3.25 -22.85
N ARG A 110 -1.94 3.00 -22.53
CA ARG A 110 -2.81 2.00 -23.18
C ARG A 110 -2.12 0.64 -23.33
N THR A 111 -1.58 0.13 -22.24
CA THR A 111 -0.90 -1.17 -22.20
C THR A 111 -1.41 -2.00 -21.03
N ASP A 112 -1.53 -3.31 -21.24
CA ASP A 112 -2.05 -4.22 -20.22
C ASP A 112 -0.97 -4.79 -19.29
N PHE A 113 0.31 -4.50 -19.57
CA PHE A 113 1.42 -5.00 -18.75
C PHE A 113 2.59 -4.02 -18.69
N LEU A 114 3.37 -4.12 -17.62
CA LEU A 114 4.62 -3.37 -17.43
C LEU A 114 5.81 -4.32 -17.35
N THR A 115 6.85 -4.01 -18.11
CA THR A 115 8.16 -4.66 -17.98
C THR A 115 8.77 -4.41 -16.60
N PRO A 116 9.69 -5.27 -16.13
CA PRO A 116 10.40 -5.05 -14.86
C PRO A 116 11.07 -3.66 -14.77
N LEU A 117 11.65 -3.18 -15.88
CA LEU A 117 12.28 -1.86 -15.95
C LEU A 117 11.25 -0.72 -15.81
N GLN A 118 10.08 -0.83 -16.45
CA GLN A 118 9.00 0.14 -16.29
C GLN A 118 8.48 0.15 -14.86
N LYS A 119 8.25 -1.02 -14.25
CA LYS A 119 7.85 -1.12 -12.84
C LYS A 119 8.88 -0.46 -11.92
N PHE A 120 10.17 -0.73 -12.13
CA PHE A 120 11.25 -0.09 -11.38
C PHE A 120 11.23 1.45 -11.52
N ARG A 121 11.13 1.96 -12.75
CA ARG A 121 11.06 3.41 -13.01
C ARG A 121 9.82 4.03 -12.38
N CYS A 122 8.68 3.34 -12.44
CA CYS A 122 7.43 3.79 -11.84
C CYS A 122 7.54 3.90 -10.32
N ARG A 123 8.10 2.88 -9.64
CA ARG A 123 8.37 2.93 -8.19
C ARG A 123 9.32 4.07 -7.81
N LYS A 124 10.36 4.28 -8.61
CA LYS A 124 11.34 5.36 -8.38
C LYS A 124 10.69 6.76 -8.51
N ARG A 125 9.74 6.93 -9.43
CA ARG A 125 9.04 8.20 -9.65
C ARG A 125 7.94 8.45 -8.61
N ASN A 126 7.35 7.38 -8.08
CA ASN A 126 6.22 7.44 -7.14
C ASN A 126 6.57 6.68 -5.84
N PRO A 127 7.50 7.21 -5.03
CA PRO A 127 7.85 6.58 -3.76
C PRO A 127 6.63 6.52 -2.84
N PRO A 128 6.47 5.45 -2.03
CA PRO A 128 5.45 5.42 -0.99
C PRO A 128 5.61 6.60 -0.03
N PRO A 129 4.52 7.18 0.47
CA PRO A 129 4.57 8.24 1.46
C PRO A 129 5.11 7.74 2.80
N VAL A 130 5.61 8.66 3.62
CA VAL A 130 6.19 8.37 4.95
C VAL A 130 5.21 7.69 5.90
N SER A 131 3.90 7.85 5.70
CA SER A 131 2.85 7.17 6.48
C SER A 131 2.81 5.65 6.22
N LEU A 132 3.28 5.20 5.05
CA LEU A 132 3.37 3.79 4.68
C LEU A 132 4.77 3.22 4.92
N CYS A 133 5.81 4.03 4.73
CA CYS A 133 7.20 3.62 4.86
C CYS A 133 8.01 4.74 5.55
N PRO A 134 8.02 4.77 6.90
CA PRO A 134 8.67 5.83 7.66
C PRO A 134 10.20 5.84 7.51
N GLU A 135 10.81 4.67 7.31
CA GLU A 135 12.23 4.54 6.97
C GLU A 135 12.55 5.01 5.53
N GLY A 136 11.51 5.27 4.73
CA GLY A 136 11.61 5.61 3.32
C GLY A 136 12.12 4.46 2.45
N LEU A 137 12.20 4.72 1.14
CA LEU A 137 12.90 3.80 0.25
C LEU A 137 14.36 3.71 0.69
N LYS A 138 14.81 2.50 1.07
CA LYS A 138 16.21 2.24 1.43
C LYS A 138 17.14 2.90 0.42
N ASN A 139 17.91 3.89 0.88
CA ASN A 139 18.89 4.55 0.05
C ASN A 139 19.91 3.50 -0.37
N ARG A 140 20.14 3.36 -1.69
CA ARG A 140 21.14 2.43 -2.22
C ARG A 140 22.56 2.89 -1.88
N ASN A 141 22.71 4.16 -1.51
CA ASN A 141 23.97 4.72 -1.07
C ASN A 141 24.22 4.32 0.38
N TYR A 142 25.45 3.93 0.66
CA TYR A 142 25.95 3.79 2.03
C TYR A 142 25.77 5.09 2.81
N SER A 143 25.66 4.99 4.14
CA SER A 143 25.64 6.15 5.03
C SER A 143 26.87 7.03 4.81
N ASP A 144 26.77 8.31 5.16
CA ASP A 144 27.86 9.28 5.02
C ASP A 144 29.13 8.80 5.72
N GLU A 145 28.98 8.17 6.88
CA GLU A 145 30.07 7.56 7.63
C GLU A 145 30.78 6.46 6.84
N VAL A 146 30.03 5.50 6.29
CA VAL A 146 30.60 4.42 5.48
C VAL A 146 31.23 4.98 4.21
N ARG A 147 30.62 5.98 3.57
CA ARG A 147 31.20 6.64 2.40
C ARG A 147 32.51 7.33 2.75
N GLN A 148 32.58 8.02 3.89
CA GLN A 148 33.83 8.64 4.37
C GLN A 148 34.89 7.60 4.70
N GLN A 149 34.53 6.48 5.31
CA GLN A 149 35.45 5.37 5.58
C GLN A 149 36.00 4.80 4.27
N LEU A 150 35.13 4.56 3.27
CA LEU A 150 35.55 4.09 1.95
C LEU A 150 36.46 5.11 1.24
N HIS A 151 36.18 6.41 1.37
CA HIS A 151 37.04 7.46 0.82
C HIS A 151 38.41 7.53 1.52
N ARG A 152 38.45 7.44 2.85
CA ARG A 152 39.71 7.37 3.62
C ARG A 152 40.52 6.15 3.24
N PHE A 153 39.89 4.97 3.22
CA PHE A 153 40.51 3.73 2.77
C PHE A 153 41.08 3.85 1.35
N ALA A 154 40.32 4.43 0.41
CA ALA A 154 40.79 4.62 -0.96
C ALA A 154 41.98 5.59 -1.08
N ALA A 155 42.06 6.59 -0.19
CA ALA A 155 43.17 7.53 -0.13
C ALA A 155 44.42 6.93 0.55
N GLU A 156 44.23 6.09 1.56
CA GLU A 156 45.31 5.47 2.34
C GLU A 156 45.89 4.21 1.67
N VAL A 157 45.04 3.38 1.03
CA VAL A 157 45.45 2.10 0.44
C VAL A 157 45.51 2.21 -1.08
N THR A 158 44.35 2.32 -1.73
CA THR A 158 44.20 2.57 -3.18
C THR A 158 42.71 2.59 -3.53
N ALA A 159 42.33 3.30 -4.60
CA ALA A 159 40.98 3.24 -5.16
C ALA A 159 40.62 1.87 -5.78
N ASN A 160 41.62 1.01 -6.04
CA ASN A 160 41.43 -0.32 -6.65
C ASN A 160 42.11 -1.43 -5.81
N PRO A 161 41.61 -1.72 -4.60
CA PRO A 161 42.25 -2.69 -3.71
C PRO A 161 42.12 -4.12 -4.24
N ASN A 162 43.16 -4.93 -4.04
CA ASN A 162 43.15 -6.37 -4.31
C ASN A 162 42.35 -7.14 -3.22
N LYS A 163 42.22 -8.47 -3.35
CA LYS A 163 41.39 -9.26 -2.44
C LYS A 163 41.90 -9.24 -0.98
N GLU A 164 43.21 -9.24 -0.79
CA GLU A 164 43.86 -9.22 0.54
C GLU A 164 43.64 -7.87 1.23
N GLN A 165 43.74 -6.77 0.48
CA GLN A 165 43.55 -5.41 0.97
C GLN A 165 42.09 -5.09 1.38
N ARG A 166 41.11 -5.90 0.97
CA ARG A 166 39.68 -5.69 1.29
C ARG A 166 39.21 -6.37 2.58
N VAL A 167 40.01 -7.30 3.12
CA VAL A 167 39.64 -8.16 4.26
C VAL A 167 40.35 -7.73 5.55
N GLY A 168 41.14 -6.65 5.48
CA GLY A 168 41.85 -6.07 6.62
C GLY A 168 40.93 -5.53 7.70
#